data_AF-A0A941F3T2-F1
#
_entry.id   AF-A0A941F3T2-F1
#
_cell.length_a   1.000
_cell.length_b   1.000
_cell.length_c   1.000
_cell.angle_alpha   90.00
_cell.angle_beta   90.00
_cell.angle_gamma   90.00
#
_symmetry.space_group_name_H-M   'P 1'
#
loop_
_entity.id
_entity.type
_entity.pdbx_description
1 polymer ?
#
loop_
_entity_poly.entity_id
_entity_poly.type
_entity_poly.pdbx_seq_one_letter_code
_entity_poly.pdbx_strand_id
1 'polypeptide(L)'
;MKESLPDWKKKTASVVKQQFPTASTFVAGCNFEAMTKQYSHAPRKKLIATNTFSLRDLKVLYTEKTPAVLIESYLVYLNLHLNFKDEFKLSNSQIENLGRQLLTILGDITMGELWLFFDQVFTGYFDKFFGNIDPMTITRWARQYMSERGDVIMKDKALYQFIRDRNFKEDDKHHAEYNRQQFRKADEFKQMMELTERISKKT
;
A
#
# COMPACT_ATOMS: atom_id res chain seq x y z
N MET A 1 23.11 17.55 -4.46
CA MET A 1 22.17 17.12 -5.52
C MET A 1 20.77 17.50 -5.09
N LYS A 2 19.97 18.21 -5.92
CA LYS A 2 18.53 18.33 -5.65
C LYS A 2 17.90 16.98 -5.97
N GLU A 3 17.45 16.24 -4.96
CA GLU A 3 16.67 15.02 -5.17
C GLU A 3 15.40 15.37 -5.97
N SER A 4 15.15 14.65 -7.06
CA SER A 4 13.96 14.82 -7.90
C SER A 4 13.10 13.56 -7.83
N LEU A 5 11.78 13.73 -7.91
CA LEU A 5 10.86 12.61 -7.92
C LEU A 5 10.98 11.83 -9.24
N PRO A 6 10.92 10.48 -9.21
CA PRO A 6 10.80 9.66 -10.41
C PRO A 6 9.60 10.07 -11.27
N ASP A 7 9.70 9.91 -12.59
CA ASP A 7 8.68 10.38 -13.54
C ASP A 7 7.28 9.85 -13.24
N TRP A 8 7.17 8.58 -12.85
CA TRP A 8 5.90 7.95 -12.51
C TRP A 8 5.23 8.56 -11.26
N LYS A 9 5.98 9.23 -10.36
CA LYS A 9 5.43 9.96 -9.21
C LYS A 9 5.08 11.41 -9.53
N LYS A 10 5.62 11.99 -10.61
CA LYS A 10 5.43 13.42 -10.94
C LYS A 10 3.96 13.78 -11.19
N LYS A 11 3.19 12.89 -11.83
CA LYS A 11 1.76 13.09 -12.07
C LYS A 11 0.98 13.21 -10.75
N THR A 12 1.17 12.26 -9.84
CA THR A 12 0.54 12.27 -8.51
C THR A 12 0.98 13.50 -7.71
N ALA A 13 2.27 13.81 -7.72
CA ALA A 13 2.81 15.00 -7.06
C ALA A 13 2.19 16.30 -7.59
N SER A 14 1.93 16.39 -8.90
CA SER A 14 1.26 17.54 -9.51
C SER A 14 -0.18 17.69 -9.02
N VAL A 15 -0.94 16.60 -8.94
CA VAL A 15 -2.32 16.61 -8.39
C VAL A 15 -2.32 17.05 -6.93
N VAL A 16 -1.41 16.49 -6.11
CA VAL A 16 -1.27 16.87 -4.70
C VAL A 16 -0.95 18.36 -4.56
N LYS A 17 -0.07 18.90 -5.40
CA LYS A 17 0.31 20.32 -5.36
C LYS A 17 -0.78 21.26 -5.86
N GLN A 18 -1.65 20.81 -6.77
CA GLN A 18 -2.83 21.56 -7.20
C GLN A 18 -3.86 21.65 -6.06
N GLN A 19 -4.10 20.54 -5.37
CA GLN A 19 -5.06 20.48 -4.26
C GLN A 19 -4.52 21.19 -3.00
N PHE A 20 -3.22 21.04 -2.73
CA PHE A 20 -2.53 21.62 -1.60
C PHE A 20 -1.31 22.41 -2.08
N PRO A 21 -1.46 23.70 -2.40
CA PRO A 21 -0.37 24.51 -2.95
C PRO A 21 0.83 24.68 -2.01
N THR A 22 0.60 24.60 -0.70
CA THR A 22 1.62 24.86 0.33
C THR A 22 1.73 23.70 1.33
N ALA A 23 2.88 23.62 2.03
CA ALA A 23 3.07 22.65 3.10
C ALA A 23 2.03 22.81 4.22
N SER A 24 1.69 24.04 4.58
CA SER A 24 0.72 24.33 5.64
C SER A 24 -0.68 23.84 5.27
N THR A 25 -1.14 24.14 4.05
CA THR A 25 -2.45 23.66 3.57
C THR A 25 -2.48 22.14 3.44
N PHE A 26 -1.36 21.51 3.07
CA PHE A 26 -1.24 20.06 3.05
C PHE A 26 -1.37 19.45 4.45
N VAL A 27 -0.60 19.92 5.44
CA VAL A 27 -0.65 19.40 6.81
C VAL A 27 -2.04 19.60 7.43
N ALA A 28 -2.65 20.77 7.24
CA ALA A 28 -3.99 21.05 7.72
C ALA A 28 -5.05 20.16 7.05
N GLY A 29 -4.95 19.95 5.73
CA GLY A 29 -5.88 19.12 4.96
C GLY A 29 -5.68 17.61 5.11
N CYS A 30 -4.50 17.17 5.57
CA CYS A 30 -4.15 15.77 5.74
C CYS A 30 -3.89 15.37 7.20
N ASN A 31 -4.47 16.11 8.15
CA ASN A 31 -4.48 15.74 9.56
C ASN A 31 -5.28 14.45 9.82
N PHE A 32 -5.16 13.89 11.03
CA PHE A 32 -5.79 12.61 11.37
C PHE A 32 -7.31 12.62 11.17
N GLU A 33 -8.01 13.68 11.57
CA GLU A 33 -9.47 13.77 11.44
C GLU A 33 -9.93 13.79 9.98
N ALA A 34 -9.25 14.57 9.13
CA ALA A 34 -9.51 14.64 7.70
C ALA A 34 -9.27 13.28 7.03
N MET A 35 -8.17 12.61 7.38
CA MET A 35 -7.85 11.29 6.85
C MET A 35 -8.80 10.20 7.36
N THR A 36 -9.36 10.35 8.56
CA THR A 36 -10.39 9.43 9.08
C THR A 36 -11.65 9.47 8.22
N LYS A 37 -12.09 10.67 7.80
CA LYS A 37 -13.23 10.82 6.87
C LYS A 37 -12.94 10.17 5.51
N GLN A 38 -11.69 10.19 5.07
CA GLN A 38 -11.28 9.66 3.77
C GLN A 38 -11.07 8.13 3.78
N TYR A 39 -10.50 7.57 4.84
CA TYR A 39 -9.99 6.19 4.86
C TYR A 39 -10.72 5.23 5.79
N SER A 40 -11.65 5.70 6.64
CA SER A 40 -12.41 4.85 7.58
C SER A 40 -13.07 3.62 6.96
N HIS A 41 -13.50 3.70 5.70
CA HIS A 41 -14.12 2.59 4.98
C HIS A 41 -13.16 1.87 4.01
N ALA A 42 -11.90 2.31 3.93
CA ALA A 42 -10.92 1.70 3.03
C ALA A 42 -10.37 0.40 3.65
N PRO A 43 -10.37 -0.72 2.92
CA PRO A 43 -9.82 -1.96 3.44
C PRO A 43 -8.30 -1.83 3.63
N ARG A 44 -7.77 -2.37 4.75
CA ARG A 44 -6.33 -2.35 5.12
C ARG A 44 -5.41 -2.65 3.95
N LYS A 45 -5.73 -3.68 3.15
CA LYS A 45 -4.93 -4.10 1.99
C LYS A 45 -4.81 -3.02 0.90
N LYS A 46 -5.83 -2.19 0.71
CA LYS A 46 -5.81 -1.10 -0.29
C LYS A 46 -4.95 0.08 0.16
N LEU A 47 -4.85 0.29 1.47
CA LEU A 47 -4.02 1.34 2.07
C LEU A 47 -2.54 0.96 2.00
N ILE A 48 -2.22 -0.30 2.27
CA ILE A 48 -0.86 -0.85 2.15
C ILE A 48 -0.53 -1.06 0.67
N ALA A 49 -0.14 0.03 0.00
CA ALA A 49 0.22 0.03 -1.42
C ALA A 49 1.72 0.35 -1.59
N THR A 50 2.45 -0.49 -2.34
CA THR A 50 3.91 -0.38 -2.47
C THR A 50 4.41 0.55 -3.58
N ASN A 51 3.52 1.15 -4.39
CA ASN A 51 3.89 1.97 -5.56
C ASN A 51 3.14 3.31 -5.60
N THR A 52 3.15 4.02 -4.49
CA THR A 52 2.38 5.24 -4.29
C THR A 52 3.26 6.35 -3.70
N PHE A 53 2.69 7.55 -3.60
CA PHE A 53 3.36 8.71 -3.04
C PHE A 53 3.54 8.52 -1.52
N SER A 54 4.79 8.49 -1.06
CA SER A 54 5.22 8.21 0.31
C SER A 54 5.45 9.49 1.13
N LEU A 55 5.58 9.36 2.45
CA LEU A 55 5.89 10.50 3.32
C LEU A 55 7.23 11.15 2.93
N ARG A 56 8.26 10.36 2.61
CA ARG A 56 9.54 10.92 2.15
C ARG A 56 9.42 11.74 0.87
N ASP A 57 8.46 11.46 0.00
CA ASP A 57 8.27 12.24 -1.22
C ASP A 57 7.79 13.69 -0.93
N LEU A 58 7.18 13.92 0.24
CA LEU A 58 6.78 15.27 0.69
C LEU A 58 7.97 16.21 0.86
N LYS A 59 9.16 15.67 1.19
CA LYS A 59 10.39 16.46 1.34
C LYS A 59 10.77 17.15 0.01
N VAL A 60 10.54 16.45 -1.10
CA VAL A 60 10.83 16.93 -2.45
C VAL A 60 9.71 17.86 -2.93
N LEU A 61 8.46 17.57 -2.57
CA LEU A 61 7.30 18.33 -3.05
C LEU A 61 7.18 19.72 -2.41
N TYR A 62 7.49 19.80 -1.12
CA TYR A 62 7.35 20.99 -0.29
C TYR A 62 8.68 21.39 0.35
N THR A 63 8.97 20.88 1.54
CA THR A 63 10.18 21.18 2.32
C THR A 63 10.61 19.96 3.11
N GLU A 64 11.89 19.90 3.48
CA GLU A 64 12.48 18.80 4.26
C GLU A 64 11.74 18.50 5.57
N LYS A 65 11.18 19.53 6.21
CA LYS A 65 10.46 19.41 7.48
C LYS A 65 9.01 18.95 7.33
N THR A 66 8.40 19.11 6.16
CA THR A 66 6.97 18.83 5.93
C THR A 66 6.52 17.44 6.42
N PRO A 67 7.22 16.33 6.08
CA PRO A 67 6.79 15.01 6.54
C PRO A 67 6.89 14.82 8.06
N ALA A 68 7.88 15.41 8.73
CA ALA A 68 8.00 15.34 10.19
C ALA A 68 6.87 16.12 10.88
N VAL A 69 6.61 17.36 10.42
CA VAL A 69 5.53 18.21 10.93
C VAL A 69 4.16 17.56 10.76
N LEU A 70 3.96 16.82 9.67
CA LEU A 70 2.74 16.04 9.48
C LEU A 70 2.61 14.96 10.56
N ILE A 71 3.65 14.17 10.83
CA ILE A 71 3.63 13.14 11.89
C ILE A 71 3.41 13.79 13.26
N GLU A 72 4.06 14.93 13.53
CA GLU A 72 3.88 15.71 14.76
C GLU A 72 2.41 16.10 14.95
N SER A 73 1.69 16.47 13.90
CA SER A 73 0.25 16.79 13.99
C SER A 73 -0.60 15.58 14.44
N TYR A 74 -0.22 14.36 14.05
CA TYR A 74 -0.88 13.13 14.49
C TYR A 74 -0.53 12.82 15.95
N LEU A 75 0.70 13.08 16.38
CA LEU A 75 1.11 12.94 17.79
C LEU A 75 0.41 13.96 18.69
N VAL A 76 0.22 15.20 18.23
CA VAL A 76 -0.58 16.21 18.94
C VAL A 76 -2.02 15.72 19.09
N TYR A 77 -2.61 15.20 18.02
CA TYR A 77 -3.95 14.62 18.08
C TYR A 77 -4.01 13.44 19.07
N LEU A 78 -2.98 12.59 19.10
CA LEU A 78 -2.85 11.48 20.06
C LEU A 78 -2.84 11.96 21.51
N ASN A 79 -2.02 12.97 21.81
CA ASN A 79 -1.94 13.60 23.13
C ASN A 79 -3.30 14.18 23.59
N LEU A 80 -4.07 14.75 22.67
CA LEU A 80 -5.38 15.33 22.97
C LEU A 80 -6.46 14.24 23.17
N HIS A 81 -6.42 13.18 22.37
CA HIS A 81 -7.44 12.12 22.40
C HIS A 81 -7.40 11.29 23.69
N LEU A 82 -6.21 10.95 24.18
CA LEU A 82 -6.07 10.03 25.31
C LEU A 82 -6.37 10.64 26.68
N ASN A 83 -6.67 11.95 26.72
CA ASN A 83 -7.14 12.70 27.89
C ASN A 83 -6.35 12.45 29.18
N PHE A 84 -5.03 12.27 29.07
CA PHE A 84 -4.16 12.14 30.23
C PHE A 84 -3.98 13.49 30.94
N LYS A 85 -3.55 13.44 32.22
CA LYS A 85 -3.08 14.65 32.89
C LYS A 85 -1.84 15.18 32.17
N ASP A 86 -1.61 16.49 32.25
CA ASP A 86 -0.57 17.16 31.46
C ASP A 86 0.84 16.63 31.75
N GLU A 87 1.12 16.19 32.98
CA GLU A 87 2.41 15.57 33.33
C GLU A 87 2.68 14.22 32.64
N PHE A 88 1.66 13.57 32.08
CA PHE A 88 1.77 12.29 31.37
C PHE A 88 1.64 12.43 29.84
N LYS A 89 1.43 13.65 29.35
CA LYS A 89 1.43 13.96 27.91
C LYS A 89 2.85 14.17 27.40
N LEU A 90 3.05 13.93 26.11
CA LEU A 90 4.30 14.28 25.45
C LEU A 90 4.47 15.81 25.42
N SER A 91 5.62 16.32 25.86
CA SER A 91 5.98 17.72 25.68
C SER A 91 6.20 18.07 24.20
N ASN A 92 6.16 19.35 23.85
CA ASN A 92 6.41 19.79 22.47
C ASN A 92 7.77 19.30 21.92
N SER A 93 8.82 19.30 22.74
CA SER A 93 10.14 18.79 22.34
C SER A 93 10.15 17.28 22.17
N GLN A 94 9.39 16.54 22.98
CA GLN A 94 9.22 15.09 22.79
C GLN A 94 8.45 14.79 21.50
N ILE A 95 7.41 15.55 21.19
CA ILE A 95 6.64 15.42 19.93
C ILE A 95 7.54 15.66 18.72
N GLU A 96 8.30 16.76 18.70
CA GLU A 96 9.19 17.09 17.58
C GLU A 96 10.27 16.02 17.38
N ASN A 97 10.92 15.58 18.46
CA ASN A 97 11.94 14.54 18.38
C ASN A 97 11.35 13.19 17.94
N LEU A 98 10.19 12.82 18.49
CA LEU A 98 9.50 11.59 18.12
C LEU A 98 9.02 11.63 16.68
N GLY A 99 8.51 12.76 16.19
CA GLY A 99 8.11 12.94 14.79
C GLY A 99 9.25 12.64 13.81
N ARG A 100 10.46 13.14 14.11
CA ARG A 100 11.68 12.83 13.31
C ARG A 100 12.09 11.36 13.40
N GLN A 101 12.01 10.75 14.59
CA GLN A 101 12.32 9.32 14.77
C GLN A 101 11.33 8.44 14.00
N LEU A 102 10.04 8.75 14.10
CA LEU A 102 8.99 8.05 13.37
C LEU A 102 9.14 8.23 11.86
N LEU A 103 9.54 9.40 11.37
CA LEU A 103 9.83 9.59 9.95
C LEU A 103 10.95 8.65 9.45
N THR A 104 11.94 8.34 10.29
CA THR A 104 12.99 7.38 9.94
C THR A 104 12.42 5.97 9.72
N ILE A 105 11.42 5.58 10.51
CA ILE A 105 10.82 4.23 10.50
C ILE A 105 9.70 4.11 9.46
N LEU A 106 8.84 5.12 9.42
CA LEU A 106 7.60 5.17 8.64
C LEU A 106 7.76 5.92 7.32
N GLY A 107 8.93 6.46 7.00
CA GLY A 107 9.08 7.38 5.86
C GLY A 107 8.68 6.81 4.50
N ASP A 108 8.72 5.49 4.34
CA ASP A 108 8.41 4.81 3.08
C ASP A 108 6.92 4.39 2.96
N ILE A 109 6.09 4.78 3.93
CA ILE A 109 4.65 4.52 3.91
C ILE A 109 3.89 5.68 3.26
N THR A 110 2.66 5.42 2.85
CA THR A 110 1.73 6.41 2.30
C THR A 110 0.96 7.19 3.37
N MET A 111 0.23 8.23 2.95
CA MET A 111 -0.71 8.93 3.83
C MET A 111 -1.79 8.00 4.42
N GLY A 112 -2.32 7.08 3.62
CA GLY A 112 -3.32 6.12 4.09
C GLY A 112 -2.75 5.14 5.12
N GLU A 113 -1.49 4.73 4.96
CA GLU A 113 -0.80 3.89 5.92
C GLU A 113 -0.41 4.65 7.20
N LEU A 114 -0.06 5.93 7.10
CA LEU A 114 0.18 6.76 8.28
C LEU A 114 -1.10 6.88 9.11
N TRP A 115 -2.24 7.15 8.46
CA TRP A 115 -3.54 7.14 9.12
C TRP A 115 -3.83 5.79 9.76
N LEU A 116 -3.67 4.68 9.02
CA LEU A 116 -3.93 3.34 9.52
C LEU A 116 -3.08 3.01 10.76
N PHE A 117 -1.79 3.36 10.75
CA PHE A 117 -0.92 3.17 11.90
C PHE A 117 -1.47 3.89 13.13
N PHE A 118 -1.82 5.17 13.00
CA PHE A 118 -2.36 5.94 14.12
C PHE A 118 -3.75 5.45 14.55
N ASP A 119 -4.61 5.05 13.62
CA ASP A 119 -5.92 4.44 13.93
C ASP A 119 -5.76 3.15 14.77
N GLN A 120 -4.78 2.31 14.44
CA GLN A 120 -4.43 1.15 15.25
C GLN A 120 -3.89 1.53 16.64
N VAL A 121 -3.14 2.63 16.74
CA VAL A 121 -2.71 3.17 18.05
C VAL A 121 -3.94 3.62 18.86
N PHE A 122 -4.86 4.37 18.26
CA PHE A 122 -6.08 4.86 18.94
C PHE A 122 -7.00 3.74 19.41
N THR A 123 -7.09 2.67 18.64
CA THR A 123 -7.95 1.51 18.95
C THR A 123 -7.30 0.50 19.90
N GLY A 124 -6.07 0.75 20.35
CA GLY A 124 -5.34 -0.13 21.27
C GLY A 124 -4.91 -1.46 20.64
N TYR A 125 -4.72 -1.48 19.31
CA TYR A 125 -4.30 -2.68 18.58
C TYR A 125 -2.94 -3.22 19.06
N PHE A 126 -2.00 -2.32 19.37
CA PHE A 126 -0.64 -2.71 19.74
C PHE A 126 -0.48 -3.02 21.23
N ASP A 127 -1.15 -2.26 22.08
CA ASP A 127 -1.11 -2.42 23.53
C ASP A 127 -2.20 -1.60 24.22
N LYS A 128 -2.36 -1.81 25.54
CA LYS A 128 -3.19 -0.95 26.39
C LYS A 128 -2.40 0.27 26.84
N PHE A 129 -3.05 1.42 26.91
CA PHE A 129 -2.49 2.60 27.57
C PHE A 129 -2.68 2.51 29.08
N PHE A 130 -1.60 2.63 29.85
CA PHE A 130 -1.62 2.62 31.31
C PHE A 130 -1.48 4.04 31.90
N GLY A 131 -2.21 5.01 31.34
CA GLY A 131 -2.24 6.38 31.87
C GLY A 131 -1.05 7.26 31.49
N ASN A 132 -0.14 6.79 30.64
CA ASN A 132 0.94 7.57 30.06
C ASN A 132 1.24 7.14 28.61
N ILE A 133 1.96 8.00 27.89
CA ILE A 133 2.50 7.70 26.56
C ILE A 133 3.99 7.99 26.61
N ASP A 134 4.81 6.99 26.34
CA ASP A 134 6.23 7.20 26.20
C ASP A 134 6.68 7.09 24.71
N PRO A 135 7.67 7.90 24.28
CA PRO A 135 8.19 7.85 22.91
C PRO A 135 8.74 6.48 22.48
N MET A 136 9.32 5.69 23.40
CA MET A 136 9.88 4.38 23.09
C MET A 136 8.78 3.37 22.74
N THR A 137 7.64 3.43 23.43
CA THR A 137 6.47 2.61 23.16
C THR A 137 5.90 2.90 21.78
N ILE A 138 5.71 4.18 21.41
CA ILE A 138 5.25 4.53 20.06
C ILE A 138 6.25 4.07 19.00
N THR A 139 7.54 4.22 19.26
CA THR A 139 8.61 3.77 18.36
C THR A 139 8.60 2.23 18.19
N ARG A 140 8.36 1.48 19.27
CA ARG A 140 8.19 0.03 19.22
C ARG A 140 6.99 -0.37 18.36
N TRP A 141 5.85 0.30 18.55
CA TRP A 141 4.66 0.05 17.73
C TRP A 141 4.88 0.38 16.26
N ALA A 142 5.60 1.45 15.94
CA ALA A 142 5.95 1.78 14.56
C ALA A 142 6.81 0.69 13.91
N ARG A 143 7.78 0.11 14.64
CA ARG A 143 8.59 -1.02 14.13
C ARG A 143 7.75 -2.27 13.95
N GLN A 144 6.88 -2.59 14.90
CA GLN A 144 5.95 -3.71 14.80
C GLN A 144 5.05 -3.54 13.56
N TYR A 145 4.47 -2.36 13.37
CA TYR A 145 3.66 -2.03 12.20
C TYR A 145 4.41 -2.27 10.89
N MET A 146 5.67 -1.83 10.80
CA MET A 146 6.50 -2.06 9.61
C MET A 146 6.81 -3.54 9.37
N SER A 147 6.98 -4.33 10.42
CA SER A 147 7.13 -5.79 10.31
C SER A 147 5.84 -6.43 9.75
N GLU A 148 4.69 -6.14 10.36
CA GLU A 148 3.38 -6.66 9.91
C GLU A 148 3.06 -6.23 8.47
N ARG A 149 3.42 -4.99 8.11
CA ARG A 149 3.31 -4.46 6.76
C ARG A 149 4.11 -5.32 5.77
N GLY A 150 5.33 -5.71 6.14
CA GLY A 150 6.16 -6.61 5.34
C GLY A 150 5.47 -7.93 5.04
N ASP A 151 4.85 -8.54 6.06
CA ASP A 151 4.12 -9.81 5.91
C ASP A 151 2.91 -9.68 4.98
N VAL A 152 2.16 -8.58 5.09
CA VAL A 152 1.02 -8.32 4.19
C VAL A 152 1.49 -8.22 2.74
N ILE A 153 2.57 -7.48 2.48
CA ILE A 153 3.14 -7.31 1.14
C ILE A 153 3.65 -8.65 0.59
N MET A 154 4.33 -9.45 1.41
CA MET A 154 4.83 -10.77 1.00
C MET A 154 3.70 -11.72 0.63
N LYS A 155 2.64 -11.79 1.45
CA LYS A 155 1.47 -12.63 1.16
C LYS A 155 0.78 -12.19 -0.13
N ASP A 156 0.70 -10.89 -0.39
CA ASP A 156 0.08 -10.39 -1.61
C ASP A 156 0.90 -10.74 -2.85
N LYS A 157 2.23 -10.56 -2.80
CA LYS A 157 3.14 -10.97 -3.88
C LYS A 157 3.05 -12.48 -4.17
N ALA A 158 3.03 -13.31 -3.12
CA ALA A 158 2.90 -14.76 -3.26
C ALA A 158 1.56 -15.14 -3.91
N LEU A 159 0.46 -14.48 -3.53
CA LEU A 159 -0.85 -14.69 -4.15
C LEU A 159 -0.86 -14.29 -5.62
N TYR A 160 -0.30 -13.13 -5.97
CA TYR A 160 -0.20 -12.69 -7.38
C TYR A 160 0.61 -13.67 -8.22
N GLN A 161 1.73 -14.17 -7.68
CA GLN A 161 2.56 -15.14 -8.38
C GLN A 161 1.84 -16.47 -8.58
N PHE A 162 1.13 -16.95 -7.55
CA PHE A 162 0.30 -18.15 -7.66
C PHE A 162 -0.81 -18.01 -8.71
N ILE A 163 -1.53 -16.89 -8.74
CA ILE A 163 -2.59 -16.63 -9.74
C ILE A 163 -1.99 -16.58 -11.14
N ARG A 164 -0.85 -15.90 -11.31
CA ARG A 164 -0.16 -15.83 -12.60
C ARG A 164 0.25 -17.21 -13.11
N ASP A 165 0.86 -18.03 -12.25
CA ASP A 165 1.31 -19.38 -12.61
C ASP A 165 0.13 -20.30 -12.93
N ARG A 166 -1.00 -20.13 -12.23
CA ARG A 166 -2.24 -20.85 -12.53
C ARG A 166 -2.80 -20.46 -13.89
N ASN A 167 -2.93 -19.17 -14.17
CA ASN A 167 -3.45 -18.69 -15.45
C ASN A 167 -2.56 -19.16 -16.61
N PHE A 168 -1.24 -19.11 -16.44
CA PHE A 168 -0.29 -19.62 -17.43
C PHE A 168 -0.51 -21.12 -17.72
N LYS A 169 -0.71 -21.94 -16.68
CA LYS A 169 -1.04 -23.37 -16.84
C LYS A 169 -2.40 -23.62 -17.50
N GLU A 170 -3.39 -22.77 -17.26
CA GLU A 170 -4.71 -22.86 -17.89
C GLU A 170 -4.63 -22.49 -19.39
N ASP A 171 -3.86 -21.45 -19.72
CA ASP A 171 -3.58 -21.06 -21.11
C ASP A 171 -2.84 -22.17 -21.87
N ASP A 172 -1.82 -22.78 -21.27
CA ASP A 172 -1.10 -23.92 -21.84
C ASP A 172 -2.03 -25.11 -22.13
N LYS A 173 -2.96 -25.40 -21.20
CA LYS A 173 -3.96 -26.47 -21.37
C LYS A 173 -4.92 -26.15 -22.52
N HIS A 174 -5.44 -24.93 -22.58
CA HIS A 174 -6.32 -24.49 -23.67
C HIS A 174 -5.62 -24.60 -25.03
N HIS A 175 -4.35 -24.20 -25.10
CA HIS A 175 -3.57 -24.27 -26.33
C HIS A 175 -3.29 -25.73 -26.75
N ALA A 176 -2.98 -26.60 -25.80
CA ALA A 176 -2.78 -28.03 -26.05
C ALA A 176 -4.08 -28.73 -26.48
N GLU A 177 -5.22 -28.36 -25.89
CA GLU A 177 -6.53 -28.92 -26.23
C GLU A 177 -6.98 -28.51 -27.63
N TYR A 178 -6.81 -27.23 -27.98
CA TYR A 178 -7.06 -26.74 -29.35
C TYR A 178 -6.27 -27.54 -30.39
N ASN A 179 -4.97 -27.73 -30.16
CA ASN A 179 -4.11 -28.50 -31.07
C ASN A 179 -4.60 -29.95 -31.21
N ARG A 180 -4.97 -30.62 -30.11
CA ARG A 180 -5.53 -31.99 -30.15
C ARG A 180 -6.80 -32.08 -30.98
N GLN A 181 -7.71 -31.10 -30.85
CA GLN A 181 -8.93 -31.08 -31.66
C GLN A 181 -8.64 -30.89 -33.15
N GLN A 182 -7.66 -30.07 -33.51
CA GLN A 182 -7.24 -29.88 -34.90
C GLN A 182 -6.67 -31.16 -35.51
N PHE A 183 -5.79 -31.86 -34.77
CA PHE A 183 -5.25 -33.15 -35.22
C PHE A 183 -6.35 -34.22 -35.39
N ARG A 184 -7.31 -34.30 -34.46
CA ARG A 184 -8.47 -35.20 -34.59
C ARG A 184 -9.28 -34.94 -35.85
N LYS A 185 -9.61 -33.67 -36.15
CA LYS A 185 -10.34 -33.31 -37.36
C LYS A 185 -9.58 -33.65 -38.64
N ALA A 186 -8.26 -33.46 -38.65
CA ALA A 186 -7.41 -33.81 -39.77
C ALA A 186 -7.39 -35.33 -40.01
N ASP A 187 -7.31 -36.13 -38.95
CA ASP A 187 -7.37 -37.60 -39.03
C ASP A 187 -8.74 -38.10 -39.51
N GLU A 188 -9.84 -37.53 -38.99
CA GLU A 188 -11.21 -37.85 -39.43
C GLU A 188 -11.40 -37.52 -40.92
N PHE A 189 -10.91 -36.36 -41.37
CA PHE A 189 -10.97 -35.97 -42.78
C PHE A 189 -10.17 -36.92 -43.67
N LYS A 190 -8.97 -37.33 -43.23
CA LYS A 190 -8.15 -38.29 -43.96
C LYS A 190 -8.85 -39.65 -44.10
N GLN A 191 -9.45 -40.16 -43.01
CA GLN A 191 -10.21 -41.41 -43.05
C GLN A 191 -11.41 -41.32 -43.99
N MET A 192 -12.12 -40.19 -44.00
CA MET A 192 -13.21 -39.95 -44.94
C MET A 192 -12.76 -39.96 -46.40
N MET A 193 -11.62 -39.33 -46.71
CA MET A 193 -11.04 -39.33 -48.06
C MET A 193 -10.61 -40.72 -48.53
N GLU A 194 -10.00 -41.51 -47.64
CA GLU A 194 -9.63 -42.90 -47.95
C GLU A 194 -10.87 -43.79 -48.20
N LEU A 195 -11.97 -43.53 -47.48
CA LEU A 195 -13.25 -44.20 -47.69
C LEU A 195 -13.89 -43.85 -49.04
N THR A 196 -13.93 -42.57 -49.40
CA THR A 196 -14.46 -42.12 -50.70
C THR A 196 -13.63 -42.66 -51.87
N GLU A 197 -12.30 -42.71 -51.76
CA GLU A 197 -11.46 -43.35 -52.78
C GLU A 197 -11.75 -44.85 -52.92
N ARG A 198 -11.96 -45.56 -51.82
CA ARG A 198 -12.31 -46.99 -51.85
C ARG A 198 -13.68 -47.25 -52.47
N ILE A 199 -14.64 -46.37 -52.24
CA ILE A 199 -15.98 -46.44 -52.84
C ILE A 199 -15.88 -46.15 -54.35
N SER A 200 -15.15 -45.10 -54.74
CA SER A 200 -14.96 -44.74 -56.15
C SER A 200 -14.22 -45.82 -56.97
N LYS A 201 -13.34 -46.63 -56.36
CA LYS A 201 -12.64 -47.74 -57.03
C LYS A 201 -13.48 -49.02 -57.16
N LYS A 202 -14.64 -49.11 -56.51
CA LYS A 202 -15.55 -50.26 -56.55
C LYS A 202 -16.75 -50.07 -57.48
N THR A 203 -16.89 -48.89 -58.07
CA THR A 203 -17.94 -48.53 -59.04
C THR A 203 -17.32 -48.48 -60.43
#